data_AF-T1GR78-F1
#
_entry.id   AF-T1GR78-F1
#
_cell.length_a   1.000
_cell.length_b   1.000
_cell.length_c   1.000
_cell.angle_alpha   90.00
_cell.angle_beta   90.00
_cell.angle_gamma   90.00
#
_symmetry.space_group_name_H-M   'P 1'
#
loop_
_entity.id
_entity.type
_entity.pdbx_description
1 polymer ?
#
loop_
_entity_poly.entity_id
_entity_poly.type
_entity_poly.pdbx_seq_one_letter_code
_entity_poly.pdbx_strand_id
1 'polypeptide(L)'
;MESDQLKTRVKKICEGFRATLYPCPESPSDRREMAMGVMTRIEDLNTVLGQTQDHRHRVLVAAAKNLKNWFVKVRKIKAIYHTLNLFNLDVTKKCLIAECWVPVLDIETIRVALSRGTERSGSSVPPILNRIENFENPPTYNRTNKFTKAFQALIDAYGVASYREMNPAPYTIITFPFLFAVCLVI
;
A
#
# COMPACT_ATOMS: atom_id res chain seq x y z
N MET A 1 24.79 44.57 -47.37
CA MET A 1 23.82 43.51 -47.76
C MET A 1 24.42 42.10 -47.66
N GLU A 2 25.65 41.84 -48.10
CA GLU A 2 26.24 40.49 -48.03
C GLU A 2 26.55 40.00 -46.60
N SER A 3 26.98 40.88 -45.69
CA SER A 3 27.29 40.54 -44.29
C SER A 3 26.07 40.01 -43.50
N ASP A 4 24.87 40.56 -43.72
CA ASP A 4 23.64 40.14 -43.02
C ASP A 4 23.10 38.81 -43.53
N GLN A 5 23.25 38.52 -44.83
CA GLN A 5 22.90 37.22 -45.39
C GLN A 5 23.81 36.11 -44.85
N LEU A 6 25.10 36.40 -44.67
CA LEU A 6 26.06 35.46 -44.10
C LEU A 6 25.76 35.17 -42.62
N LYS A 7 25.50 36.21 -41.80
CA LYS A 7 25.08 36.05 -40.39
C LYS A 7 23.84 35.16 -40.27
N THR A 8 22.88 35.32 -41.16
CA THR A 8 21.64 34.53 -41.14
C THR A 8 21.88 33.06 -41.49
N ARG A 9 22.76 32.75 -42.45
CA ARG A 9 23.17 31.37 -42.77
C ARG A 9 23.91 30.71 -41.60
N VAL A 10 24.82 31.44 -40.95
CA VAL A 10 25.58 30.92 -39.80
C VAL A 10 24.65 30.63 -38.62
N LYS A 11 23.68 31.50 -38.31
CA LYS A 11 22.67 31.23 -37.27
C LYS A 11 21.89 29.95 -37.55
N LYS A 12 21.45 29.72 -38.79
CA LYS A 12 20.74 28.49 -39.19
C LYS A 12 21.60 27.23 -39.05
N ILE A 13 22.89 27.32 -39.34
CA ILE A 13 23.83 26.20 -39.13
C ILE A 13 23.97 25.91 -37.63
N CYS A 14 24.18 26.93 -36.81
CA CYS A 14 24.27 26.81 -35.36
C CYS A 14 22.99 26.21 -34.74
N GLU A 15 21.81 26.68 -35.15
CA GLU A 15 20.52 26.10 -34.73
C GLU A 15 20.38 24.64 -35.21
N GLY A 16 20.83 24.32 -36.42
CA GLY A 16 20.86 22.95 -36.96
C GLY A 16 21.74 21.98 -36.16
N PHE A 17 22.81 22.48 -35.54
CA PHE A 17 23.67 21.73 -34.62
C PHE A 17 23.23 21.81 -33.15
N ARG A 18 22.02 22.33 -32.87
CA ARG A 18 21.44 22.51 -31.52
C ARG A 18 22.26 23.46 -30.62
N ALA A 19 22.98 24.41 -31.20
CA ALA A 19 23.61 25.48 -30.43
C ALA A 19 22.56 26.54 -30.05
N THR A 20 22.51 26.90 -28.76
CA THR A 20 21.68 28.01 -28.26
C THR A 20 22.41 29.34 -28.41
N LEU A 21 21.90 30.18 -29.31
CA LEU A 21 22.42 31.53 -29.55
C LEU A 21 21.71 32.54 -28.64
N TYR A 22 22.49 33.34 -27.90
CA TYR A 22 21.97 34.43 -27.07
C TYR A 22 22.29 35.80 -27.69
N PRO A 23 21.39 36.78 -27.60
CA PRO A 23 21.66 38.14 -28.06
C PRO A 23 22.73 38.78 -27.16
N CYS A 24 23.77 39.36 -27.78
CA CYS A 24 24.84 40.07 -27.08
C CYS A 24 24.93 41.51 -27.59
N PRO A 25 24.83 42.54 -26.73
CA PRO A 25 24.97 43.94 -27.13
C PRO A 25 26.35 44.23 -27.73
N GLU A 26 26.43 45.12 -28.72
CA GLU A 26 27.69 45.45 -29.39
C GLU A 26 28.55 46.40 -28.53
N SER A 27 27.91 47.31 -27.79
CA SER A 27 28.60 48.25 -26.88
C SER A 27 29.18 47.55 -25.63
N PRO A 28 30.40 47.90 -25.20
CA PRO A 28 30.96 47.44 -23.93
C PRO A 28 30.17 47.87 -22.68
N SER A 29 29.48 49.03 -22.70
CA SER A 29 28.66 49.51 -21.58
C SER A 29 27.43 48.63 -21.38
N ASP A 30 26.69 48.39 -22.47
CA ASP A 30 25.40 47.70 -22.46
C ASP A 30 25.59 46.20 -22.14
N ARG A 31 26.76 45.64 -22.50
CA ARG A 31 27.18 44.30 -22.07
C ARG A 31 27.35 44.18 -20.56
N ARG A 32 27.96 45.18 -19.91
CA ARG A 32 28.11 45.17 -18.44
C ARG A 32 26.76 45.31 -17.74
N GLU A 33 25.89 46.18 -18.25
CA GLU A 33 24.53 46.36 -17.71
C GLU A 33 23.70 45.07 -17.85
N MET A 34 23.71 44.45 -19.03
CA MET A 34 23.04 43.16 -19.24
C MET A 34 23.60 42.06 -18.34
N ALA A 35 24.93 41.99 -18.16
CA ALA A 35 25.56 41.01 -17.28
C ALA A 35 25.12 41.20 -15.82
N MET A 36 25.09 42.43 -15.32
CA MET A 36 24.59 42.74 -13.97
C MET A 36 23.12 42.35 -13.81
N GLY A 37 22.26 42.71 -14.78
CA GLY A 37 20.83 42.35 -14.74
C GLY A 37 20.57 40.84 -14.79
N VAL A 38 21.37 40.08 -15.55
CA VAL A 38 21.31 38.61 -15.57
C VAL A 38 21.77 38.04 -14.22
N MET A 39 22.82 38.59 -13.62
CA MET A 39 23.35 38.13 -12.33
C MET A 39 22.32 38.32 -11.21
N THR A 40 21.67 39.48 -11.14
CA THR A 40 20.58 39.74 -10.18
C THR A 40 19.39 38.78 -10.39
N ARG A 41 18.99 38.55 -11.65
CA ARG A 41 17.92 37.57 -11.95
C ARG A 41 18.31 36.14 -11.54
N ILE A 42 19.57 35.76 -11.68
CA ILE A 42 20.07 34.45 -11.24
C ILE A 42 19.98 34.34 -9.71
N GLU A 43 20.35 35.40 -8.97
CA GLU A 43 20.25 35.43 -7.51
C GLU A 43 18.79 35.33 -7.03
N ASP A 44 17.88 36.07 -7.65
CA ASP A 44 16.44 35.99 -7.37
C ASP A 44 15.90 34.58 -7.63
N LEU A 45 16.24 33.98 -8.78
CA LEU A 45 15.82 32.63 -9.14
C LEU A 45 16.36 31.58 -8.17
N ASN A 46 17.61 31.69 -7.75
CA ASN A 46 18.21 30.79 -6.76
C ASN A 46 17.49 30.90 -5.40
N THR A 47 17.10 32.11 -5.00
CA THR A 47 16.33 32.35 -3.78
C THR A 47 14.96 31.68 -3.85
N VAL A 48 14.23 31.86 -4.96
CA VAL A 48 12.92 31.23 -5.18
C VAL A 48 13.03 29.71 -5.24
N LEU A 49 14.08 29.17 -5.88
CA LEU A 49 14.32 27.74 -5.96
C LEU A 49 14.55 27.13 -4.58
N GLY A 50 15.37 27.78 -3.74
CA GLY A 50 15.62 27.35 -2.36
C GLY A 50 14.34 27.34 -1.53
N GLN A 51 13.57 28.43 -1.56
CA GLN A 51 12.30 28.53 -0.83
C GLN A 51 11.27 27.47 -1.29
N THR A 52 11.19 27.21 -2.59
CA THR A 52 10.29 26.20 -3.17
C THR A 52 10.71 24.79 -2.75
N GLN A 53 12.01 24.51 -2.76
CA GLN A 53 12.56 23.23 -2.32
C GLN A 53 12.27 22.99 -0.83
N ASP A 54 12.46 24.00 0.00
CA ASP A 54 12.18 23.91 1.44
C ASP A 54 10.69 23.74 1.72
N HIS A 55 9.83 24.48 1.01
CA HIS A 55 8.39 24.32 1.14
C HIS A 55 7.95 22.90 0.75
N ARG A 56 8.42 22.40 -0.41
CA ARG A 56 8.17 21.03 -0.85
C ARG A 56 8.64 20.02 0.20
N HIS A 57 9.84 20.19 0.75
CA HIS A 57 10.37 19.30 1.77
C HIS A 57 9.49 19.31 3.03
N ARG A 58 9.08 20.48 3.52
CA ARG A 58 8.19 20.61 4.69
C ARG A 58 6.86 19.88 4.47
N VAL A 59 6.22 20.07 3.31
CA VAL A 59 4.95 19.41 2.98
C VAL A 59 5.14 17.90 2.90
N LEU A 60 6.19 17.42 2.23
CA LEU A 60 6.47 16.00 2.10
C LEU A 60 6.75 15.33 3.46
N VAL A 61 7.50 15.99 4.35
CA VAL A 61 7.77 15.49 5.71
C VAL A 61 6.47 15.43 6.52
N ALA A 62 5.62 16.44 6.43
CA ALA A 62 4.32 16.44 7.10
C ALA A 62 3.39 15.32 6.58
N ALA A 63 3.35 15.10 5.27
CA ALA A 63 2.58 14.02 4.66
C ALA A 63 3.13 12.63 5.02
N ALA A 64 4.45 12.46 4.97
CA ALA A 64 5.13 11.19 5.25
C ALA A 64 4.82 10.64 6.66
N LYS A 65 4.67 11.53 7.66
CA LYS A 65 4.27 11.16 9.03
C LYS A 65 2.90 10.46 9.07
N ASN A 66 1.96 10.89 8.24
CA ASN A 66 0.58 10.39 8.26
C ASN A 66 0.30 9.30 7.21
N LEU A 67 1.16 9.17 6.21
CA LEU A 67 0.95 8.30 5.06
C LEU A 67 0.65 6.84 5.46
N LYS A 68 1.42 6.29 6.42
CA LYS A 68 1.20 4.92 6.93
C LYS A 68 -0.20 4.76 7.54
N ASN A 69 -0.65 5.73 8.33
CA ASN A 69 -1.97 5.70 8.95
C ASN A 69 -3.08 5.81 7.91
N TRP A 70 -2.92 6.68 6.91
CA TRP A 70 -3.87 6.79 5.80
C TRP A 70 -3.98 5.48 5.01
N PHE A 71 -2.86 4.84 4.69
CA PHE A 71 -2.87 3.53 4.03
C PHE A 71 -3.61 2.48 4.85
N VAL A 72 -3.36 2.40 6.15
CA VAL A 72 -4.06 1.44 7.03
C VAL A 72 -5.56 1.73 7.05
N LYS A 73 -5.98 3.00 7.18
CA LYS A 73 -7.39 3.39 7.17
C LYS A 73 -8.08 3.00 5.87
N VAL A 74 -7.51 3.38 4.72
CA VAL A 74 -8.08 3.10 3.40
C VAL A 74 -8.15 1.60 3.14
N ARG A 75 -7.08 0.84 3.46
CA ARG A 75 -7.09 -0.62 3.29
C ARG A 75 -8.13 -1.31 4.17
N LYS A 76 -8.29 -0.88 5.43
CA LYS A 76 -9.32 -1.40 6.33
C LYS A 76 -10.72 -1.11 5.80
N ILE A 77 -11.00 0.12 5.41
CA ILE A 77 -12.31 0.52 4.86
C ILE A 77 -12.62 -0.27 3.58
N LYS A 78 -11.65 -0.39 2.66
CA LYS A 78 -11.78 -1.20 1.45
C LYS A 78 -12.10 -2.66 1.76
N ALA A 79 -11.40 -3.26 2.72
CA ALA A 79 -11.64 -4.64 3.13
C ALA A 79 -13.05 -4.82 3.71
N ILE A 80 -13.53 -3.89 4.55
CA ILE A 80 -14.89 -3.92 5.10
C ILE A 80 -15.92 -3.89 3.97
N TYR A 81 -15.84 -2.93 3.04
CA TYR A 81 -16.79 -2.86 1.93
C TYR A 81 -16.70 -4.07 1.01
N HIS A 82 -15.50 -4.60 0.78
CA HIS A 82 -15.35 -5.83 0.01
C HIS A 82 -16.04 -7.03 0.68
N THR A 83 -15.94 -7.15 2.00
CA THR A 83 -16.65 -8.20 2.75
C THR A 83 -18.16 -7.96 2.76
N LEU A 84 -18.63 -6.72 2.92
CA LEU A 84 -20.07 -6.40 2.87
C LEU A 84 -20.68 -6.70 1.50
N ASN A 85 -19.90 -6.59 0.42
CA ASN A 85 -20.35 -6.98 -0.92
C ASN A 85 -20.57 -8.49 -1.09
N LEU A 86 -20.08 -9.32 -0.17
CA LEU A 86 -20.34 -10.77 -0.15
C LEU A 86 -21.65 -11.10 0.60
N PHE A 87 -22.28 -10.12 1.24
CA PHE A 87 -23.49 -10.33 2.03
C PHE A 87 -24.74 -10.16 1.17
N ASN A 88 -25.79 -10.90 1.51
CA ASN A 88 -27.09 -10.75 0.89
C ASN A 88 -27.87 -9.63 1.56
N LEU A 89 -28.54 -8.79 0.77
CA LEU A 89 -29.33 -7.67 1.26
C LEU A 89 -30.81 -8.07 1.35
N ASP A 90 -31.37 -8.04 2.55
CA ASP A 90 -32.82 -8.18 2.76
C ASP A 90 -33.48 -6.80 2.64
N VAL A 91 -34.11 -6.56 1.49
CA VAL A 91 -34.78 -5.29 1.13
C VAL A 91 -35.95 -5.00 2.08
N THR A 92 -36.56 -6.03 2.67
CA THR A 92 -37.75 -5.90 3.52
C THR A 92 -37.39 -5.34 4.89
N LYS A 93 -36.29 -5.83 5.48
CA LYS A 93 -35.84 -5.46 6.83
C LYS A 93 -34.72 -4.43 6.83
N LYS A 94 -34.19 -4.07 5.65
CA LYS A 94 -32.96 -3.27 5.49
C LYS A 94 -31.79 -3.84 6.33
N CYS A 95 -31.67 -5.17 6.34
CA CYS A 95 -30.63 -5.90 7.05
C CYS A 95 -29.72 -6.62 6.06
N LEU A 96 -28.47 -6.84 6.45
CA LEU A 96 -27.54 -7.69 5.72
C LEU A 96 -27.51 -9.08 6.36
N ILE A 97 -27.56 -10.10 5.52
CA ILE A 97 -27.51 -11.51 5.91
C ILE A 97 -26.22 -12.10 5.35
N ALA A 98 -25.48 -12.78 6.20
CA ALA A 98 -24.22 -13.43 5.83
C ALA A 98 -24.15 -14.82 6.43
N GLU A 99 -23.65 -15.77 5.65
CA GLU A 99 -23.31 -17.12 6.10
C GLU A 99 -21.79 -17.22 6.18
N CYS A 100 -21.28 -17.73 7.30
CA CYS A 100 -19.84 -17.82 7.50
C CYS A 100 -19.47 -19.01 8.39
N TRP A 101 -18.28 -19.56 8.14
CA TRP A 101 -17.69 -20.60 8.95
C TRP A 101 -17.00 -20.01 10.18
N VAL A 102 -17.35 -20.54 11.36
CA VAL A 102 -16.87 -20.05 12.65
C VAL A 102 -16.42 -21.23 13.52
N PRO A 103 -15.24 -21.17 14.17
CA PRO A 103 -14.86 -22.15 15.18
C PRO A 103 -15.85 -22.15 16.35
N VAL A 104 -16.36 -23.33 16.73
CA VAL A 104 -17.37 -23.46 17.79
C VAL A 104 -16.90 -22.86 19.13
N LEU A 105 -15.60 -22.96 19.41
CA LEU A 105 -14.99 -22.41 20.63
C LEU A 105 -14.99 -20.88 20.70
N ASP A 106 -15.06 -20.20 19.55
CA ASP A 106 -14.90 -18.74 19.46
C ASP A 106 -16.25 -18.00 19.26
N ILE A 107 -17.37 -18.73 19.29
CA ILE A 107 -18.74 -18.18 19.10
C ILE A 107 -19.04 -17.06 20.11
N GLU A 108 -18.72 -17.27 21.39
CA GLU A 108 -18.99 -16.26 22.44
C GLU A 108 -18.17 -14.99 22.21
N THR A 109 -16.92 -15.13 21.75
CA THR A 109 -16.07 -13.97 21.43
C THR A 109 -16.68 -13.13 20.31
N ILE A 110 -17.27 -13.78 19.30
CA ILE A 110 -17.96 -13.11 18.20
C ILE A 110 -19.25 -12.43 18.70
N ARG A 111 -20.03 -13.09 19.54
CA ARG A 111 -21.25 -12.51 20.14
C ARG A 111 -20.95 -11.24 20.92
N VAL A 112 -19.89 -11.25 21.74
CA VAL A 112 -19.44 -10.05 22.47
C VAL A 112 -18.97 -8.95 21.51
N ALA A 113 -18.22 -9.31 20.46
CA ALA A 113 -17.76 -8.34 19.47
C ALA A 113 -18.93 -7.68 18.71
N LEU A 114 -19.97 -8.44 18.37
CA LEU A 114 -21.20 -7.95 17.75
C LEU A 114 -21.98 -7.03 18.68
N SER A 115 -22.16 -7.42 19.95
CA SER A 115 -22.83 -6.59 20.97
C SER A 115 -22.14 -5.23 21.13
N ARG A 116 -20.80 -5.22 21.25
CA ARG A 116 -20.00 -3.99 21.29
C ARG A 116 -20.13 -3.16 19.99
N GLY A 117 -20.30 -3.81 18.85
CA GLY A 117 -20.54 -3.15 17.57
C GLY A 117 -21.87 -2.40 17.54
N THR A 118 -22.93 -3.03 18.05
CA THR A 118 -24.27 -2.44 18.17
C THR A 118 -24.31 -1.28 19.16
N GLU A 119 -23.64 -1.40 20.31
CA GLU A 119 -23.53 -0.32 21.29
C GLU A 119 -22.87 0.92 20.67
N ARG A 120 -21.78 0.73 19.92
CA ARG A 120 -21.06 1.83 19.26
C ARG A 120 -21.81 2.46 18.10
N SER A 121 -22.65 1.69 17.41
CA SER A 121 -23.46 2.22 16.30
C SER A 121 -24.73 2.92 16.78
N GLY A 122 -25.12 2.73 18.05
CA GLY A 122 -26.37 3.27 18.60
C GLY A 122 -27.61 2.62 17.97
N SER A 123 -27.47 1.46 17.33
CA SER A 123 -28.60 0.79 16.70
C SER A 123 -29.47 0.07 17.73
N SER A 124 -30.78 0.24 17.62
CA SER A 124 -31.75 -0.49 18.45
C SER A 124 -31.95 -1.95 18.04
N VAL A 125 -31.36 -2.37 16.91
CA VAL A 125 -31.52 -3.74 16.38
C VAL A 125 -30.36 -4.61 16.88
N PRO A 126 -30.63 -5.65 17.69
CA PRO A 126 -29.59 -6.57 18.13
C PRO A 126 -29.10 -7.42 16.96
N PRO A 127 -27.80 -7.73 16.91
CA PRO A 127 -27.25 -8.62 15.89
C PRO A 127 -27.68 -10.05 16.20
N ILE A 128 -28.27 -10.72 15.21
CA ILE A 128 -28.74 -12.10 15.34
C ILE A 128 -27.66 -13.03 14.79
N LEU A 129 -27.20 -13.96 15.63
CA LEU A 129 -26.30 -15.05 15.23
C LEU A 129 -27.06 -16.37 15.36
N ASN A 130 -27.39 -16.98 14.23
CA ASN A 130 -28.05 -18.28 14.19
C ASN A 130 -27.07 -19.37 13.74
N ARG A 131 -27.15 -20.55 14.36
CA ARG A 131 -26.40 -21.72 13.92
C ARG A 131 -27.24 -22.47 12.89
N ILE A 132 -26.68 -22.64 11.70
CA ILE A 132 -27.32 -23.37 10.60
C ILE A 132 -26.72 -24.78 10.58
N GLU A 133 -27.57 -25.79 10.42
CA GLU A 133 -27.13 -27.15 10.11
C GLU A 133 -26.97 -27.29 8.60
N ASN A 134 -25.76 -27.64 8.15
CA ASN A 134 -25.46 -27.86 6.76
C ASN A 134 -24.70 -29.17 6.56
N PHE A 135 -24.80 -29.72 5.34
CA PHE A 135 -24.12 -30.96 4.93
C PHE A 135 -22.83 -30.67 4.13
N GLU A 136 -22.46 -29.40 3.99
CA GLU A 136 -21.24 -29.00 3.30
C GLU A 136 -20.00 -29.30 4.14
N ASN A 137 -18.88 -29.59 3.47
CA ASN A 137 -17.61 -29.83 4.15
C ASN A 137 -17.08 -28.52 4.74
N PRO A 138 -17.00 -28.40 6.08
CA PRO A 138 -16.45 -27.20 6.70
C PRO A 138 -14.94 -27.09 6.46
N PRO A 139 -14.38 -25.87 6.48
CA PRO A 139 -12.95 -25.65 6.35
C PRO A 139 -12.17 -26.17 7.57
N THR A 140 -10.97 -26.67 7.32
CA THR A 140 -10.03 -27.10 8.38
C THR A 140 -9.34 -25.88 9.00
N TYR A 141 -9.35 -25.80 10.34
CA TYR A 141 -8.70 -24.72 11.08
C TYR A 141 -7.75 -25.28 12.15
N ASN A 142 -6.45 -25.04 11.99
CA ASN A 142 -5.41 -25.42 12.94
C ASN A 142 -4.94 -24.20 13.75
N ARG A 143 -5.10 -24.25 15.07
CA ARG A 143 -4.60 -23.20 15.97
C ARG A 143 -3.07 -23.27 16.03
N THR A 144 -2.40 -22.26 15.48
CA THR A 144 -0.93 -22.17 15.47
C THR A 144 -0.44 -21.03 16.38
N ASN A 145 0.74 -21.22 16.95
CA ASN A 145 1.48 -20.18 17.68
C ASN A 145 2.71 -19.75 16.86
N LYS A 146 3.52 -18.81 17.38
CA LYS A 146 4.72 -18.31 16.68
C LYS A 146 5.69 -19.44 16.25
N PHE A 147 5.78 -20.50 17.04
CA PHE A 147 6.65 -21.65 16.78
C PHE A 147 6.02 -22.64 15.80
N THR A 148 4.79 -23.11 16.07
CA THR A 148 4.14 -24.14 15.26
C THR A 148 3.70 -23.66 13.88
N LYS A 149 3.59 -22.35 13.66
CA LYS A 149 3.21 -21.77 12.36
C LYS A 149 4.15 -22.17 11.21
N ALA A 150 5.46 -22.25 11.47
CA ALA A 150 6.42 -22.60 10.43
C ALA A 150 6.24 -24.07 9.97
N PHE A 151 6.07 -24.99 10.91
CA PHE A 151 5.84 -26.40 10.62
C PHE A 151 4.47 -26.65 9.98
N GLN A 152 3.44 -25.92 10.42
CA GLN A 152 2.13 -25.98 9.78
C GLN A 152 2.22 -25.51 8.33
N ALA A 153 2.93 -24.40 8.05
CA ALA A 153 3.11 -23.92 6.68
C ALA A 153 3.88 -24.92 5.79
N LEU A 154 4.85 -25.66 6.36
CA LEU A 154 5.52 -26.75 5.65
C LEU A 154 4.54 -27.86 5.25
N ILE A 155 3.63 -28.24 6.14
CA ILE A 155 2.64 -29.29 5.88
C ILE A 155 1.58 -28.81 4.90
N ASP A 156 1.04 -27.60 5.10
CA ASP A 156 0.03 -27.01 4.24
C ASP A 156 0.53 -26.83 2.79
N ALA A 157 1.86 -26.72 2.59
CA ALA A 157 2.47 -26.66 1.26
C ALA A 157 2.37 -27.97 0.47
N TYR A 158 2.30 -29.12 1.17
CA TYR A 158 2.04 -30.42 0.53
C TYR A 158 0.54 -30.62 0.27
N GLY A 159 -0.31 -30.14 1.17
CA GLY A 159 -1.75 -30.20 1.04
C GLY A 159 -2.46 -29.78 2.32
N VAL A 160 -3.68 -29.29 2.18
CA VAL A 160 -4.53 -28.95 3.33
C VAL A 160 -5.28 -30.20 3.77
N ALA A 161 -5.16 -30.55 5.04
CA ALA A 161 -5.85 -31.71 5.62
C ALA A 161 -7.37 -31.57 5.55
N SER A 162 -8.06 -32.70 5.38
CA SER A 162 -9.52 -32.76 5.40
C SER A 162 -10.08 -32.41 6.77
N TYR A 163 -11.37 -32.08 6.83
CA TYR A 163 -11.99 -31.68 8.08
C TYR A 163 -11.92 -32.81 9.12
N ARG A 164 -11.41 -32.49 10.32
CA ARG A 164 -11.17 -33.42 11.43
C ARG A 164 -10.19 -34.56 11.12
N GLU A 165 -9.39 -34.43 10.08
CA GLU A 165 -8.24 -35.30 9.85
C GLU A 165 -7.14 -35.02 10.89
N MET A 166 -6.34 -36.04 11.21
CA MET A 166 -5.22 -35.90 12.14
C MET A 166 -4.15 -34.98 11.52
N ASN A 167 -3.82 -33.90 12.21
CA ASN A 167 -2.77 -33.00 11.78
C ASN A 167 -1.38 -33.62 12.05
N PRO A 168 -0.50 -33.78 11.04
CA PRO A 168 0.84 -34.32 11.25
C PRO A 168 1.82 -33.31 11.91
N ALA A 169 1.47 -32.02 12.00
CA ALA A 169 2.36 -30.96 12.49
C ALA A 169 2.99 -31.21 13.87
N PRO A 170 2.25 -31.71 14.88
CA PRO A 170 2.84 -32.02 16.18
C PRO A 170 3.99 -33.04 16.10
N TYR A 171 3.89 -34.02 15.20
CA TYR A 171 4.93 -35.04 15.02
C TYR A 171 6.11 -34.48 14.20
N THR A 172 5.80 -33.78 13.10
CA THR A 172 6.80 -33.17 12.21
C THR A 172 7.72 -32.19 12.95
N ILE A 173 7.23 -31.51 13.98
CA ILE A 173 8.05 -30.63 14.83
C ILE A 173 9.30 -31.35 15.40
N ILE A 174 9.16 -32.63 15.75
CA ILE A 174 10.25 -33.43 16.33
C ILE A 174 10.94 -34.26 15.25
N THR A 175 10.18 -34.92 14.39
CA THR A 175 10.74 -35.88 13.43
C THR A 175 11.50 -35.20 12.29
N PHE A 176 11.04 -34.03 11.82
CA PHE A 176 11.69 -33.36 10.68
C PHE A 176 13.12 -32.89 11.02
N PRO A 177 13.38 -32.15 12.10
CA PRO A 177 14.75 -31.78 12.47
C PRO A 177 15.64 -32.98 12.77
N PHE A 178 15.08 -34.04 13.39
CA PHE A 178 15.81 -35.26 13.69
C PHE A 178 16.29 -35.98 12.42
N LEU A 179 15.38 -36.23 11.47
CA LEU A 179 15.71 -36.87 10.20
C LEU A 179 16.68 -36.01 9.38
N PHE A 180 16.48 -34.70 9.38
CA PHE A 180 17.39 -33.77 8.72
C PHE A 180 18.81 -33.85 9.31
N ALA A 181 18.93 -33.92 10.64
CA ALA A 181 20.22 -34.06 11.31
C ALA A 181 20.93 -35.37 10.94
N VAL A 182 20.22 -36.50 10.88
CA VAL A 182 20.81 -37.79 10.47
C VAL A 182 21.32 -37.73 9.03
N CYS A 183 20.52 -37.19 8.10
CA CYS A 183 20.91 -37.09 6.69
C CYS A 183 22.06 -36.10 6.42
N LEU A 184 22.32 -35.15 7.33
CA LEU A 184 23.38 -34.15 7.18
C LEU A 184 24.68 -34.56 7.85
N VAL A 185 24.64 -35.56 8.74
CA VAL A 185 25.80 -36.11 9.46
C VAL A 185 26.38 -37.34 8.75
N ILE A 186 25.62 -37.97 7.85
CA ILE A 186 26.07 -39.00 6.90
C ILE A 186 26.52 -38.31 5.62
#